data_AF-A0A3B9L0N5-F1
#
_entry.id   AF-A0A3B9L0N5-F1
#
_cell.length_a   1.000
_cell.length_b   1.000
_cell.length_c   1.000
_cell.angle_alpha   90.00
_cell.angle_beta   90.00
_cell.angle_gamma   90.00
#
_symmetry.space_group_name_H-M   'P 1'
#
loop_
_entity.id
_entity.type
_entity.pdbx_description
1 polymer ?
#
loop_
_entity_poly.entity_id
_entity_poly.type
_entity_poly.pdbx_seq_one_letter_code
_entity_poly.pdbx_strand_id
1 'polypeptide(L)'
;FANLYLSPRDYHRIHMPCTGTLVQMVYVPGSLFSVNPATARSVPGLFARNERVICEFHSEEHGPFVMVLVGATIVGSMATVWHGIVNPKRTGMPNRWTYSDQSICLRKGEEMGRFLLGSTVITLFRKNAIRFNETWKPERSVRLGECMGNEAR
;
A
#
# COMPACT_ATOMS: atom_id res chain seq x y z
N PHE A 1 -9.12 -2.07 -8.44
CA PHE A 1 -8.06 -1.92 -7.42
C PHE A 1 -7.18 -3.16 -7.46
N ALA A 2 -5.98 -3.10 -6.86
CA ALA A 2 -5.11 -4.27 -6.69
C ALA A 2 -4.89 -4.55 -5.20
N ASN A 3 -4.86 -5.83 -4.84
CA ASN A 3 -4.53 -6.31 -3.50
C ASN A 3 -3.33 -7.26 -3.61
N LEU A 4 -2.18 -6.85 -3.07
CA LEU A 4 -0.90 -7.52 -3.19
C LEU A 4 -0.50 -8.10 -1.84
N TYR A 5 -0.64 -9.42 -1.70
CA TYR A 5 -0.19 -10.14 -0.51
C TYR A 5 1.31 -10.42 -0.60
N LEU A 6 2.05 -10.09 0.47
CA LEU A 6 3.48 -10.37 0.64
C LEU A 6 3.63 -11.46 1.69
N SER A 7 3.94 -12.67 1.24
CA SER A 7 4.24 -13.79 2.13
C SER A 7 5.62 -13.62 2.78
N PRO A 8 5.93 -14.33 3.88
CA PRO A 8 7.20 -14.16 4.60
C PRO A 8 8.47 -14.37 3.77
N ARG A 9 8.38 -15.11 2.66
CA ARG A 9 9.50 -15.36 1.73
C ARG A 9 9.68 -14.28 0.66
N ASP A 10 8.71 -13.39 0.50
CA ASP A 10 8.70 -12.41 -0.58
C ASP A 10 9.55 -11.18 -0.23
N TYR A 11 9.74 -10.30 -1.21
CA TYR A 11 10.40 -9.02 -1.02
C TYR A 11 9.45 -8.01 -0.36
N HIS A 12 9.81 -7.51 0.82
CA HIS A 12 8.92 -6.70 1.68
C HIS A 12 9.08 -5.18 1.52
N ARG A 13 9.77 -4.72 0.48
CA ARG A 13 9.78 -3.30 0.12
C ARG A 13 8.78 -3.05 -0.99
N ILE A 14 8.18 -1.88 -0.92
CA ILE A 14 7.03 -1.46 -1.71
C ILE A 14 7.51 -0.31 -2.56
N HIS A 15 7.13 -0.35 -3.84
CA HIS A 15 7.58 0.62 -4.82
C HIS A 15 6.41 1.33 -5.47
N MET A 16 6.66 2.55 -5.92
CA MET A 16 5.66 3.37 -6.58
C MET A 16 5.21 2.74 -7.91
N PRO A 17 3.90 2.55 -8.15
CA PRO A 17 3.39 1.99 -9.39
C PRO A 17 3.51 2.96 -10.58
N CYS A 18 3.52 4.26 -10.28
CA CYS A 18 3.65 5.38 -11.21
C CYS A 18 4.30 6.56 -10.48
N THR A 19 4.76 7.57 -11.21
CA THR A 19 5.25 8.80 -10.61
C THR A 19 4.11 9.52 -9.89
N GLY A 20 4.36 10.00 -8.67
CA GLY A 20 3.37 10.73 -7.89
C GLY A 20 3.94 11.54 -6.74
N THR A 21 3.24 12.62 -6.42
CA THR A 21 3.54 13.53 -5.30
C THR A 21 2.67 13.15 -4.11
N LEU A 22 3.30 12.99 -2.94
CA LEU A 22 2.60 12.67 -1.68
C LEU A 22 1.74 13.86 -1.24
N VAL A 23 0.48 13.58 -0.89
CA VAL A 23 -0.49 14.59 -0.44
C VAL A 23 -0.76 14.44 1.06
N GLN A 24 -1.06 13.21 1.50
CA GLN A 24 -1.47 12.92 2.86
C GLN A 24 -1.00 11.52 3.27
N MET A 25 -0.70 11.35 4.55
CA MET A 25 -0.53 10.05 5.17
C MET A 25 -1.43 9.94 6.40
N VAL A 26 -2.14 8.82 6.56
CA VAL A 26 -2.98 8.55 7.72
C VAL A 26 -2.60 7.20 8.31
N TYR A 27 -2.18 7.19 9.55
CA TYR A 27 -2.06 5.97 10.35
C TYR A 27 -3.40 5.67 11.03
N VAL A 28 -3.88 4.45 10.86
CA VAL A 28 -5.13 3.97 11.48
C VAL A 28 -4.78 2.77 12.37
N PRO A 29 -4.99 2.88 13.69
CA PRO A 29 -4.82 1.74 14.59
C PRO A 29 -5.88 0.67 14.29
N GLY A 30 -5.54 -0.58 14.57
CA GLY A 30 -6.46 -1.69 14.34
C GLY A 30 -5.93 -3.01 14.88
N SER A 31 -6.65 -4.08 14.59
CA SER A 31 -6.21 -5.43 14.90
C SER A 31 -5.00 -5.84 14.04
N LEU A 32 -4.38 -6.97 14.36
CA LEU A 32 -3.32 -7.55 13.54
C LEU A 32 -3.70 -8.99 13.18
N PHE A 33 -4.83 -9.17 12.50
CA PHE A 33 -5.20 -10.48 11.99
C PHE A 33 -4.25 -10.91 10.87
N SER A 34 -4.08 -12.21 10.67
CA SER A 34 -3.31 -12.73 9.55
C SER A 34 -3.95 -12.32 8.23
N VAL A 35 -3.13 -11.95 7.25
CA VAL A 35 -3.57 -11.54 5.91
C VAL A 35 -3.31 -12.62 4.86
N ASN A 36 -3.04 -13.85 5.29
CA ASN A 36 -2.93 -14.97 4.36
C ASN A 36 -4.25 -15.16 3.57
N PRO A 37 -4.21 -15.79 2.38
CA PRO A 37 -5.40 -15.91 1.53
C PRO A 37 -6.61 -16.60 2.19
N ALA A 38 -6.38 -17.56 3.08
CA ALA A 38 -7.46 -18.26 3.78
C ALA A 38 -8.20 -17.31 4.75
N THR A 39 -7.45 -16.58 5.58
CA THR A 39 -8.00 -15.59 6.52
C THR A 39 -8.64 -14.40 5.80
N ALA A 40 -8.04 -13.95 4.69
CA ALA A 40 -8.58 -12.86 3.87
C ALA A 40 -9.96 -13.18 3.29
N ARG A 41 -10.26 -14.45 3.01
CA ARG A 41 -11.57 -14.90 2.52
C ARG A 41 -12.59 -15.09 3.64
N SER A 42 -12.16 -15.39 4.86
CA SER A 42 -13.05 -15.76 5.96
C SER A 42 -13.37 -14.63 6.93
N VAL A 43 -12.52 -13.59 7.02
CA VAL A 43 -12.72 -12.47 7.96
C VAL A 43 -13.35 -11.27 7.24
N PRO A 44 -14.61 -10.94 7.54
CA PRO A 44 -15.26 -9.77 6.95
C PRO A 44 -14.53 -8.49 7.31
N GLY A 45 -14.28 -7.66 6.30
CA GLY A 45 -13.63 -6.36 6.48
C GLY A 45 -12.20 -6.45 7.01
N LEU A 46 -11.50 -7.58 6.83
CA LEU A 46 -10.14 -7.82 7.35
C LEU A 46 -9.22 -6.59 7.23
N PHE A 47 -9.07 -6.05 6.02
CA PHE A 47 -8.17 -4.94 5.75
C PHE A 47 -8.61 -3.61 6.39
N ALA A 48 -9.92 -3.42 6.61
CA ALA A 48 -10.47 -2.25 7.30
C ALA A 48 -10.36 -2.37 8.83
N ARG A 49 -10.26 -3.59 9.35
CA ARG A 49 -10.07 -3.88 10.78
C ARG A 49 -8.60 -3.87 11.18
N ASN A 50 -7.70 -4.22 10.27
CA ASN A 50 -6.28 -4.26 10.58
C ASN A 50 -5.65 -2.86 10.71
N GLU A 51 -4.62 -2.78 11.55
CA GLU A 51 -3.69 -1.64 11.63
C GLU A 51 -3.12 -1.36 10.22
N ARG A 52 -3.14 -0.09 9.81
CA ARG A 52 -2.73 0.29 8.45
C ARG A 52 -2.22 1.71 8.35
N VAL A 53 -1.41 1.95 7.33
CA VAL A 53 -0.98 3.29 6.91
C VAL A 53 -1.52 3.54 5.51
N ILE A 54 -2.26 4.63 5.35
CA ILE A 54 -2.88 5.08 4.11
C ILE A 54 -2.02 6.21 3.57
N CYS A 55 -1.50 6.08 2.36
CA CYS A 55 -0.72 7.11 1.68
C CYS A 55 -1.48 7.56 0.44
N GLU A 56 -1.85 8.83 0.39
CA GLU A 56 -2.54 9.46 -0.73
C GLU A 56 -1.52 10.22 -1.58
N PHE A 57 -1.54 9.95 -2.89
CA PHE A 57 -0.65 10.56 -3.85
C PHE A 57 -1.46 11.20 -4.98
N HIS A 58 -0.85 12.17 -5.65
CA HIS A 58 -1.32 12.71 -6.91
C HIS A 58 -0.32 12.38 -8.02
N SER A 59 -0.79 11.69 -9.07
CA SER A 59 -0.05 11.48 -10.31
C SER A 59 -0.56 12.44 -11.38
N GLU A 60 0.34 13.09 -12.12
CA GLU A 60 -0.06 13.90 -13.27
C GLU A 60 -0.71 13.04 -14.37
N GLU A 61 -0.24 11.80 -14.53
CA GLU A 61 -0.69 10.84 -15.55
C GLU A 61 -2.03 10.18 -15.15
N HIS A 62 -2.15 9.71 -13.90
CA HIS A 62 -3.29 8.89 -13.46
C HIS A 62 -4.23 9.58 -12.46
N GLY A 63 -3.96 10.83 -12.11
CA GLY A 63 -4.66 11.55 -11.05
C GLY A 63 -4.36 11.00 -9.64
N PRO A 64 -5.25 11.23 -8.65
CA PRO A 64 -5.09 10.75 -7.31
C PRO A 64 -5.20 9.22 -7.23
N PHE A 65 -4.29 8.64 -6.46
CA PHE A 65 -4.27 7.23 -6.14
C PHE A 65 -3.84 7.05 -4.69
N VAL A 66 -4.12 5.87 -4.15
CA VAL A 66 -3.88 5.55 -2.75
C VAL A 66 -3.12 4.24 -2.67
N MET A 67 -2.08 4.22 -1.83
CA MET A 67 -1.39 3.00 -1.43
C MET A 67 -1.61 2.80 0.06
N VAL A 68 -2.14 1.63 0.44
CA VAL A 68 -2.41 1.28 1.82
C VAL A 68 -1.51 0.13 2.23
N LEU A 69 -0.67 0.36 3.23
CA LEU A 69 0.12 -0.67 3.90
C LEU A 69 -0.73 -1.26 5.01
N VAL A 70 -1.04 -2.55 4.94
CA VAL A 70 -1.85 -3.24 5.95
C VAL A 70 -0.96 -4.19 6.74
N GLY A 71 -0.87 -3.97 8.04
CA GLY A 71 -0.15 -4.83 8.97
C GLY A 71 -0.86 -6.17 9.19
N ALA A 72 -0.12 -7.16 9.70
CA ALA A 72 -0.64 -8.50 9.98
C ALA A 72 -0.08 -9.07 11.29
N THR A 73 -0.57 -10.24 11.70
CA THR A 73 -0.03 -10.99 12.85
C THR A 73 1.50 -11.06 12.81
N ILE A 74 2.15 -10.87 13.97
CA ILE A 74 3.62 -10.92 14.15
C ILE A 74 4.34 -9.71 13.52
N VAL A 75 3.69 -8.96 12.65
CA VAL A 75 4.32 -7.89 11.89
C VAL A 75 3.38 -6.71 11.63
N GLY A 76 3.43 -5.74 12.53
CA GLY A 76 2.69 -4.49 12.34
C GLY A 76 3.58 -3.30 11.96
N SER A 77 4.91 -3.39 12.04
CA SER A 77 5.76 -2.21 11.83
C SER A 77 5.85 -1.84 10.36
N MET A 78 5.50 -0.59 10.06
CA MET A 78 5.47 -0.03 8.71
C MET A 78 6.37 1.20 8.66
N ALA A 79 7.15 1.30 7.59
CA ALA A 79 8.01 2.46 7.35
C ALA A 79 7.82 3.02 5.95
N THR A 80 7.91 4.34 5.81
CA THR A 80 7.97 5.02 4.52
C THR A 80 9.30 5.73 4.37
N VAL A 81 9.72 5.98 3.13
CA VAL A 81 11.03 6.59 2.86
C VAL A 81 11.13 8.05 3.34
N TRP A 82 9.98 8.73 3.51
CA TRP A 82 9.92 10.12 3.97
C TRP A 82 9.69 10.27 5.47
N HIS A 83 9.01 9.31 6.12
CA HIS A 83 8.64 9.43 7.54
C HIS A 83 9.45 8.51 8.46
N GLY A 84 10.17 7.53 7.90
CA GLY A 84 10.74 6.45 8.69
C GLY A 84 9.65 5.54 9.25
N ILE A 85 9.82 5.04 10.48
CA ILE A 85 8.85 4.15 11.12
C ILE A 85 7.62 4.97 11.52
N VAL A 86 6.45 4.58 11.00
CA VAL A 86 5.18 5.32 11.20
C VAL A 86 4.54 4.98 12.55
N ASN A 87 4.68 3.73 13.00
CA ASN A 87 4.09 3.23 14.24
C ASN A 87 5.16 2.69 15.23
N PRO A 88 6.16 3.49 15.62
CA PRO A 88 7.21 3.06 16.55
C PRO A 88 6.64 2.77 17.94
N LYS A 89 5.53 3.43 18.30
CA LYS A 89 4.72 3.14 19.48
C LYS A 89 3.26 3.10 19.05
N ARG A 90 2.54 2.04 19.42
CA ARG A 90 1.10 1.92 19.13
C ARG A 90 0.32 2.61 20.24
N THR A 91 -0.08 3.86 19.99
CA THR A 91 -0.87 4.67 20.95
C THR A 91 -2.35 4.31 20.98
N GLY A 92 -2.82 3.52 20.00
CA GLY A 92 -4.25 3.22 19.81
C GLY A 92 -5.05 4.37 19.20
N MET A 93 -4.41 5.49 18.86
CA MET A 93 -5.04 6.67 18.26
C MET A 93 -4.64 6.82 16.79
N PRO A 94 -5.55 7.28 15.90
CA PRO A 94 -5.19 7.62 14.54
C PRO A 94 -4.29 8.85 14.51
N ASN A 95 -3.39 8.89 13.53
CA ASN A 95 -2.57 10.06 13.24
C ASN A 95 -2.73 10.46 11.78
N ARG A 96 -2.67 11.75 11.49
CA ARG A 96 -2.75 12.30 10.14
C ARG A 96 -1.62 13.29 9.94
N TRP A 97 -0.97 13.19 8.79
CA TRP A 97 0.05 14.11 8.31
C TRP A 97 -0.33 14.59 6.93
N THR A 98 -0.27 15.91 6.72
CA THR A 98 -0.46 16.55 5.42
C THR A 98 0.90 16.97 4.89
N TYR A 99 1.12 16.76 3.60
CA TYR A 99 2.39 17.03 2.92
C TYR A 99 2.23 17.96 1.73
N SER A 100 1.09 18.63 1.58
CA SER A 100 0.80 19.50 0.42
C SER A 100 1.74 20.70 0.29
N ASP A 101 2.41 21.08 1.37
CA ASP A 101 3.45 22.12 1.44
C ASP A 101 4.87 21.57 1.19
N GLN A 102 5.02 20.25 1.11
CA GLN A 102 6.29 19.56 0.87
C GLN A 102 6.29 18.92 -0.53
N SER A 103 7.32 19.18 -1.32
CA SER A 103 7.46 18.58 -2.66
C SER A 103 8.03 17.15 -2.59
N ILE A 104 7.38 16.24 -1.85
CA ILE A 104 7.77 14.82 -1.79
C ILE A 104 7.23 14.12 -3.03
N CYS A 105 8.03 14.10 -4.09
CA CYS A 105 7.75 13.39 -5.34
C CYS A 105 8.58 12.11 -5.42
N LEU A 106 7.91 10.99 -5.72
CA LEU A 106 8.55 9.70 -5.96
C LEU A 106 8.27 9.24 -7.39
N ARG A 107 9.31 8.85 -8.11
CA ARG A 107 9.22 8.36 -9.49
C ARG A 107 8.71 6.93 -9.52
N LYS A 108 8.13 6.53 -10.66
CA LYS A 108 7.77 5.13 -10.94
C LYS A 108 8.94 4.19 -10.61
N GLY A 109 8.68 3.17 -9.82
CA GLY A 109 9.67 2.18 -9.40
C GLY A 109 10.53 2.58 -8.20
N GLU A 110 10.48 3.83 -7.73
CA GLU A 110 11.16 4.21 -6.48
C GLU A 110 10.50 3.55 -5.27
N GLU A 111 11.32 3.21 -4.27
CA GLU A 111 10.82 2.67 -3.01
C GLU A 111 9.99 3.73 -2.30
N MET A 112 8.78 3.36 -1.89
CA MET A 112 7.88 4.23 -1.12
C MET A 112 7.84 3.85 0.35
N GLY A 113 8.03 2.57 0.64
CA GLY A 113 7.95 2.06 2.00
C GLY A 113 8.25 0.59 2.07
N ARG A 114 8.14 0.03 3.27
CA ARG A 114 8.47 -1.36 3.55
C ARG A 114 7.76 -1.86 4.78
N PHE A 115 7.58 -3.16 4.81
CA PHE A 115 7.23 -3.90 6.01
C PHE A 115 8.49 -4.57 6.57
N LEU A 116 8.49 -4.84 7.86
CA LEU A 116 9.59 -5.59 8.47
C LEU A 116 9.46 -7.11 8.26
N LEU A 117 8.25 -7.66 8.10
CA LEU A 117 7.89 -9.07 7.78
C LEU A 117 6.41 -9.13 7.25
N GLY A 118 5.88 -10.31 6.88
CA GLY A 118 4.61 -10.57 6.14
C GLY A 118 3.44 -9.57 6.26
N SER A 119 2.81 -9.24 5.13
CA SER A 119 1.93 -8.06 5.02
C SER A 119 1.07 -8.00 3.74
N THR A 120 0.34 -6.90 3.53
CA THR A 120 -0.45 -6.67 2.33
C THR A 120 -0.39 -5.20 1.90
N VAL A 121 -0.30 -4.96 0.59
CA VAL A 121 -0.43 -3.64 -0.01
C VAL A 121 -1.70 -3.57 -0.84
N ILE A 122 -2.54 -2.56 -0.57
CA ILE A 122 -3.71 -2.28 -1.40
C ILE A 122 -3.42 -1.03 -2.21
N THR A 123 -3.61 -1.10 -3.53
CA THR A 123 -3.47 0.04 -4.43
C THR A 123 -4.82 0.38 -5.05
N LEU A 124 -5.27 1.61 -4.81
CA LEU A 124 -6.53 2.15 -5.29
C LEU A 124 -6.25 3.27 -6.28
N PHE A 125 -6.87 3.20 -7.45
CA PHE A 125 -6.90 4.29 -8.42
C PHE A 125 -8.34 4.73 -8.61
N ARG A 126 -8.55 5.96 -9.11
CA ARG A 126 -9.88 6.38 -9.57
C ARG A 126 -10.43 5.39 -10.60
N LYS A 127 -11.77 5.26 -10.63
CA LYS A 127 -12.44 4.44 -11.64
C LYS A 127 -11.99 4.90 -13.03
N ASN A 128 -11.63 3.96 -13.90
CA ASN A 128 -11.12 4.22 -15.25
C ASN A 128 -9.81 5.02 -15.30
N ALA A 129 -9.01 5.10 -14.23
CA ALA A 129 -7.67 5.69 -14.34
C ALA A 129 -6.66 4.70 -14.95
N ILE A 130 -6.84 3.41 -14.69
CA ILE A 130 -5.97 2.35 -15.19
C ILE A 130 -6.77 1.16 -15.72
N ARG A 131 -6.22 0.51 -16.76
CA ARG A 131 -6.62 -0.82 -17.22
C ARG A 131 -5.51 -1.80 -16.84
N PHE A 132 -5.83 -2.72 -15.92
CA PHE A 132 -4.92 -3.81 -15.56
C PHE A 132 -4.61 -4.69 -16.77
N ASN A 133 -3.37 -5.20 -16.81
CA ASN A 133 -2.95 -6.18 -17.80
C ASN A 133 -3.85 -7.43 -17.73
N GLU A 134 -4.26 -7.98 -18.86
CA GLU A 134 -5.14 -9.16 -18.92
C GLU A 134 -4.53 -10.40 -18.26
N THR A 135 -3.20 -10.43 -18.16
CA THR A 135 -2.46 -11.50 -17.50
C THR A 135 -2.29 -11.28 -15.98
N TRP A 136 -2.57 -10.08 -15.48
CA TRP A 136 -2.61 -9.75 -14.05
C TRP A 136 -3.93 -10.20 -13.44
N LYS A 137 -3.97 -11.48 -13.04
CA LYS A 137 -5.15 -12.12 -12.46
C LYS A 137 -4.95 -12.40 -10.97
N PRO A 138 -6.03 -12.48 -10.17
CA PRO A 138 -5.96 -12.89 -8.77
C PRO A 138 -5.16 -14.19 -8.59
N GLU A 139 -4.52 -14.33 -7.42
CA GLU A 139 -3.72 -15.51 -7.01
C GLU A 139 -2.43 -15.76 -7.80
N ARG A 140 -2.18 -15.01 -8.87
CA ARG A 140 -0.90 -15.04 -9.59
C ARG A 140 0.19 -14.33 -8.78
N SER A 141 1.41 -14.90 -8.80
CA SER A 141 2.60 -14.20 -8.33
C SER A 141 2.97 -13.03 -9.26
N VAL A 142 3.33 -11.90 -8.67
CA VAL A 142 3.81 -10.71 -9.38
C VAL A 142 5.28 -10.47 -9.07
N ARG A 143 5.99 -9.80 -9.97
CA ARG A 143 7.40 -9.41 -9.78
C ARG A 143 7.56 -7.89 -9.72
N LEU A 144 8.54 -7.42 -8.95
CA LEU A 144 8.93 -6.01 -8.98
C LEU A 144 9.37 -5.65 -10.41
N GLY A 145 8.85 -4.52 -10.92
CA GLY A 145 9.11 -4.05 -12.28
C GLY A 145 8.19 -4.68 -13.35
N GLU A 146 7.38 -5.68 -12.99
CA GLU A 146 6.37 -6.21 -13.91
C GLU A 146 5.29 -5.15 -14.20
N CYS A 147 4.89 -5.04 -15.48
CA CYS A 147 3.85 -4.10 -15.87
C CYS A 147 2.48 -4.53 -15.33
N MET A 148 1.97 -3.74 -14.38
CA MET A 148 0.65 -3.92 -13.75
C MET A 148 -0.51 -3.60 -14.70
N GLY A 149 -0.36 -2.56 -15.52
CA GLY A 149 -1.43 -2.03 -16.36
C GLY A 149 -0.99 -0.76 -17.07
N ASN A 150 -1.89 -0.25 -17.91
CA ASN A 150 -1.71 0.99 -18.66
C ASN A 150 -2.85 1.96 -18.32
N GLU A 151 -2.78 3.20 -18.82
CA GLU A 151 -3.92 4.12 -18.80
C GLU A 151 -5.17 3.45 -19.39
N ALA A 152 -6.33 3.74 -18.80
CA ALA A 152 -7.58 3.36 -19.44
C ALA A 152 -7.87 4.37 -20.56
N ARG A 153 -7.85 3.88 -21.81
CA ARG A 153 -8.35 4.66 -22.96
C ARG A 153 -9.85 4.87 -22.88
#